data_AF-A0A6G1I8Q8-F1
#
_entry.id   AF-A0A6G1I8Q8-F1
#
_cell.length_a   1.000
_cell.length_b   1.000
_cell.length_c   1.000
_cell.angle_alpha   90.00
_cell.angle_beta   90.00
_cell.angle_gamma   90.00
#
_symmetry.space_group_name_H-M   'P 1'
#
loop_
_entity.id
_entity.type
_entity.pdbx_description
1 polymer ?
#
loop_
_entity_poly.entity_id
_entity_poly.type
_entity_poly.pdbx_seq_one_letter_code
_entity_poly.pdbx_strand_id
1 'polypeptide(L)'
;MDLRTSDGLIPTLRGTYASFSYQFYKRKYLIGATGRLIITAASHPRSIEVRRRWNARPQEGVWWHVITPNRLKLKPTVRHHNVRRLRDAFGEELAARNLNRTTGTPLTKDAVPLSGTVYFLINPKFLTLSYAEIRRDCGTAIDSIVRNQDAQQPDNRRRSRVLQALGVLEGHE
;
A
#
# COMPACT_ATOMS: atom_id res chain seq x y z
N MET A 1 7.16 14.93 -14.57
CA MET A 1 6.31 14.03 -13.76
C MET A 1 7.24 13.13 -12.97
N ASP A 2 7.30 13.34 -11.66
CA ASP A 2 8.35 12.83 -10.78
C ASP A 2 8.08 11.36 -10.43
N LEU A 3 8.86 10.44 -11.00
CA LEU A 3 8.77 9.01 -10.72
C LEU A 3 9.35 8.75 -9.33
N ARG A 4 8.58 9.02 -8.28
CA ARG A 4 9.02 8.85 -6.90
C ARG A 4 9.36 7.38 -6.65
N THR A 5 10.65 7.11 -6.59
CA THR A 5 11.22 5.80 -6.25
C THR A 5 11.23 5.63 -4.73
N SER A 6 11.23 4.40 -4.22
CA SER A 6 11.43 4.16 -2.79
C SER A 6 12.84 4.53 -2.30
N ASP A 7 13.79 4.74 -3.20
CA ASP A 7 15.17 5.05 -2.84
C ASP A 7 15.23 6.44 -2.22
N GLY A 8 15.68 6.50 -0.96
CA GLY A 8 15.64 7.70 -0.15
C GLY A 8 14.27 8.02 0.47
N LEU A 9 13.19 7.31 0.10
CA LEU A 9 11.92 7.45 0.80
C LEU A 9 11.93 6.60 2.07
N ILE A 10 11.83 7.30 3.20
CA ILE A 10 11.60 6.66 4.49
C ILE A 10 10.13 6.20 4.52
N PRO A 11 9.86 4.89 4.71
CA PRO A 11 8.50 4.42 4.88
C PRO A 11 7.90 5.00 6.15
N THR A 12 6.62 5.36 6.07
CA THR A 12 5.86 5.92 7.20
C THR A 12 5.72 4.92 8.33
N LEU A 13 5.51 3.64 7.99
CA LEU A 13 5.34 2.57 8.95
C LEU A 13 6.05 1.31 8.45
N ARG A 14 6.63 0.56 9.38
CA ARG A 14 7.15 -0.78 9.14
C ARG A 14 6.56 -1.72 10.18
N GLY A 15 6.29 -2.94 9.79
CA GLY A 15 5.93 -4.01 10.72
C GLY A 15 6.46 -5.35 10.25
N THR A 16 6.61 -6.27 11.19
CA THR A 16 7.05 -7.63 10.92
C THR A 16 6.17 -8.60 11.68
N TYR A 17 5.65 -9.58 10.94
CA TYR A 17 4.87 -10.70 11.45
C TYR A 17 5.54 -12.01 11.08
N ALA A 18 5.01 -13.12 11.60
CA ALA A 18 5.49 -14.44 11.24
C ALA A 18 5.37 -14.70 9.73
N SER A 19 4.26 -14.30 9.12
CA SER A 19 3.99 -14.51 7.70
C SER A 19 4.77 -13.55 6.79
N PHE A 20 4.84 -12.26 7.10
CA PHE A 20 5.49 -11.27 6.25
C PHE A 20 6.01 -10.07 7.04
N SER A 21 6.94 -9.33 6.44
CA SER A 21 7.23 -7.95 6.83
C SER A 21 6.56 -6.99 5.85
N TYR A 22 6.20 -5.80 6.31
CA TYR A 22 5.64 -4.78 5.44
C TYR A 22 6.26 -3.40 5.65
N GLN A 23 6.19 -2.59 4.59
CA GLN A 23 6.55 -1.19 4.59
C GLN A 23 5.41 -0.39 3.97
N PHE A 24 4.92 0.61 4.68
CA PHE A 24 3.84 1.48 4.22
C PHE A 24 4.34 2.89 3.97
N TYR A 25 3.93 3.45 2.83
CA TYR A 25 4.25 4.78 2.37
C TYR A 25 2.95 5.58 2.23
N LYS A 26 2.64 6.39 3.24
CA LYS A 26 1.39 7.17 3.30
C LYS A 26 1.31 8.18 2.16
N ARG A 27 0.19 8.21 1.43
CA ARG A 27 -0.11 9.14 0.31
C ARG A 27 0.98 9.19 -0.78
N LYS A 28 1.80 8.15 -0.88
CA LYS A 28 2.80 7.98 -1.93
C LYS A 28 2.48 6.72 -2.70
N TYR A 29 2.28 6.86 -4.00
CA TYR A 29 2.01 5.76 -4.91
C TYR A 29 3.32 5.36 -5.58
N LEU A 30 3.88 4.22 -5.16
CA LEU A 30 5.20 3.75 -5.54
C LEU A 30 5.11 2.55 -6.47
N ILE A 31 6.00 2.54 -7.47
CA ILE A 31 6.04 1.48 -8.47
C ILE A 31 6.77 0.26 -7.91
N GLY A 32 6.28 -0.93 -8.22
CA GLY A 32 6.98 -2.16 -7.87
C GLY A 32 8.41 -2.19 -8.44
N ALA A 33 9.33 -2.86 -7.75
CA ALA A 33 10.76 -2.86 -8.10
C ALA A 33 11.02 -3.24 -9.58
N THR A 34 10.32 -4.25 -10.11
CA THR A 34 10.44 -4.65 -11.53
C THR A 34 9.94 -3.56 -12.47
N GLY A 35 8.80 -2.94 -12.17
CA GLY A 35 8.27 -1.85 -12.98
C GLY A 35 9.21 -0.64 -13.00
N ARG A 36 9.84 -0.36 -11.86
CA ARG A 36 10.88 0.67 -11.77
C ARG A 36 12.03 0.40 -12.73
N LEU A 37 12.63 -0.79 -12.66
CA LEU A 37 13.76 -1.17 -13.51
C LEU A 37 13.44 -0.99 -15.01
N ILE A 38 12.22 -1.36 -15.41
CA ILE A 38 11.74 -1.20 -16.78
C ILE A 38 11.59 0.29 -17.17
N ILE A 39 11.04 1.12 -16.28
CA ILE A 39 10.84 2.54 -16.58
C ILE A 39 12.16 3.32 -16.60
N THR A 40 13.11 2.96 -15.72
CA THR A 40 14.43 3.61 -15.62
C THR A 40 15.34 3.24 -16.79
N ALA A 41 15.23 2.01 -17.30
CA ALA A 41 15.95 1.58 -18.49
C ALA A 41 15.24 2.09 -19.75
N ALA A 42 15.63 3.26 -20.25
CA ALA A 42 15.01 3.87 -21.44
C ALA A 42 15.08 2.96 -22.68
N SER A 43 16.15 2.17 -22.82
CA SER A 43 16.34 1.17 -23.89
C SER A 43 15.45 -0.06 -23.75
N HIS A 44 14.77 -0.25 -22.62
CA HIS A 44 13.89 -1.40 -22.43
C HIS A 44 12.65 -1.23 -23.33
N PRO A 45 12.29 -2.21 -24.17
CA PRO A 45 11.22 -2.06 -25.16
C PRO A 45 9.85 -1.77 -24.54
N ARG A 46 9.65 -2.23 -23.29
CA ARG A 46 8.41 -1.99 -22.53
C ARG A 46 8.40 -0.72 -21.67
N SER A 47 9.45 0.10 -21.70
CA SER A 47 9.57 1.30 -20.83
C SER A 47 8.38 2.25 -21.04
N ILE A 48 8.00 2.49 -22.29
CA ILE A 48 6.88 3.35 -22.69
C ILE A 48 5.54 2.74 -22.22
N GLU A 49 5.30 1.45 -22.48
CA GLU A 49 4.08 0.74 -22.09
C GLU A 49 3.87 0.79 -20.56
N VAL A 50 4.90 0.44 -19.80
CA VAL A 50 4.85 0.40 -18.33
C VAL A 50 4.68 1.80 -17.76
N ARG A 51 5.33 2.81 -18.33
CA ARG A 51 5.16 4.22 -17.94
C ARG A 51 3.74 4.72 -18.22
N ARG A 52 3.15 4.37 -19.37
CA ARG A 52 1.76 4.74 -19.69
C ARG A 52 0.78 4.09 -18.73
N ARG A 53 0.93 2.79 -18.46
CA ARG A 53 0.10 2.06 -17.50
C ARG A 53 0.24 2.65 -16.08
N TRP A 54 1.45 3.06 -15.72
CA TRP A 54 1.71 3.72 -14.44
C TRP A 54 0.98 5.06 -14.32
N ASN A 55 1.13 5.94 -15.33
CA ASN A 55 0.51 7.26 -15.33
C ASN A 55 -1.02 7.19 -15.39
N ALA A 56 -1.58 6.17 -16.05
CA ALA A 56 -3.01 5.95 -16.15
C ALA A 56 -3.64 5.34 -14.88
N ARG A 57 -2.83 4.85 -13.93
CA ARG A 57 -3.36 4.16 -12.74
C ARG A 57 -3.93 5.19 -11.74
N PRO A 58 -5.20 5.08 -11.32
CA PRO A 58 -5.81 5.99 -10.37
C PRO A 58 -5.05 6.04 -9.04
N GLN A 59 -4.61 7.24 -8.63
CA GLN A 59 -3.90 7.50 -7.38
C GLN A 59 -4.86 7.62 -6.19
N GLU A 60 -5.73 6.62 -6.05
CA GLU A 60 -6.70 6.48 -4.99
C GLU A 60 -6.54 5.14 -4.27
N GLY A 61 -7.01 5.10 -3.02
CA GLY A 61 -6.94 3.90 -2.20
C GLY A 61 -5.51 3.48 -1.86
N VAL A 62 -5.33 2.21 -1.55
CA VAL A 62 -4.03 1.62 -1.23
C VAL A 62 -3.53 0.77 -2.39
N TRP A 63 -2.28 0.98 -2.78
CA TRP A 63 -1.60 0.10 -3.72
C TRP A 63 -0.77 -0.89 -2.93
N TRP A 64 -0.78 -2.17 -3.28
CA TRP A 64 0.08 -3.14 -2.63
C TRP A 64 0.88 -3.99 -3.59
N HIS A 65 2.12 -4.23 -3.19
CA HIS A 65 3.07 -5.06 -3.91
C HIS A 65 3.54 -6.18 -2.99
N VAL A 66 3.54 -7.41 -3.49
CA VAL A 66 4.07 -8.56 -2.75
C VAL A 66 5.38 -8.97 -3.38
N ILE A 67 6.43 -9.01 -2.57
CA ILE A 67 7.78 -9.38 -2.94
C ILE A 67 8.08 -10.74 -2.31
N THR A 68 8.50 -11.69 -3.15
CA THR A 68 9.05 -12.95 -2.68
C THR A 68 10.57 -12.91 -2.82
N PRO A 69 11.32 -12.94 -1.72
CA PRO A 69 12.77 -12.83 -1.81
C PRO A 69 13.38 -14.08 -2.44
N ASN A 70 14.39 -13.87 -3.30
CA ASN A 70 15.06 -14.96 -4.03
C ASN A 70 15.73 -15.99 -3.09
N ARG A 71 16.05 -15.59 -1.85
CA ARG A 71 16.59 -16.49 -0.81
C ARG A 71 15.70 -17.70 -0.50
N LEU A 72 14.38 -17.61 -0.77
CA LEU A 72 13.46 -18.74 -0.56
C LEU A 72 13.59 -19.82 -1.65
N LYS A 73 14.28 -19.54 -2.77
CA LYS A 73 14.53 -20.47 -3.89
C LYS A 73 13.27 -21.23 -4.36
N LEU A 74 12.10 -20.58 -4.29
CA LEU A 74 10.83 -21.21 -4.63
C LEU A 74 10.65 -21.35 -6.14
N LYS A 75 10.11 -22.49 -6.56
CA LYS A 75 9.60 -22.68 -7.93
C LYS A 75 8.60 -21.57 -8.27
N PRO A 76 8.56 -21.08 -9.52
CA PRO A 76 7.65 -20.01 -9.93
C PRO A 76 6.18 -20.26 -9.57
N THR A 77 5.68 -21.49 -9.73
CA THR A 77 4.31 -21.85 -9.36
C THR A 77 4.02 -21.64 -7.88
N VAL A 78 4.95 -22.05 -7.00
CA VAL A 78 4.85 -21.87 -5.55
C VAL A 78 4.91 -20.39 -5.18
N ARG A 79 5.76 -19.61 -5.86
CA ARG A 79 5.84 -18.15 -5.68
C ARG A 79 4.51 -17.48 -6.01
N HIS A 80 3.95 -17.76 -7.18
CA HIS A 80 2.67 -17.20 -7.60
C HIS A 80 1.52 -17.61 -6.67
N HIS A 81 1.49 -18.86 -6.24
CA HIS A 81 0.49 -19.35 -5.29
C HIS A 81 0.54 -18.58 -3.97
N ASN A 82 1.73 -18.41 -3.37
CA ASN A 82 1.87 -17.67 -2.11
C ASN A 82 1.58 -16.17 -2.25
N VAL A 83 1.99 -15.54 -3.36
CA VAL A 83 1.65 -14.15 -3.66
C VAL A 83 0.13 -13.97 -3.77
N ARG A 84 -0.56 -14.90 -4.43
CA ARG A 84 -2.02 -14.90 -4.55
C ARG A 84 -2.68 -15.04 -3.17
N ARG A 85 -2.25 -16.03 -2.37
CA ARG A 85 -2.74 -16.23 -1.00
C ARG A 85 -2.65 -14.97 -0.14
N LEU A 86 -1.50 -14.28 -0.16
CA LEU A 86 -1.36 -13.04 0.63
C LEU A 86 -2.26 -11.92 0.11
N ARG A 87 -2.40 -11.77 -1.21
CA ARG A 87 -3.28 -10.75 -1.81
C ARG A 87 -4.75 -11.02 -1.49
N ASP A 88 -5.18 -12.27 -1.53
CA ASP A 88 -6.54 -12.66 -1.18
C ASP A 88 -6.83 -12.40 0.29
N ALA A 89 -5.93 -12.83 1.18
CA ALA A 89 -6.07 -12.58 2.62
C ALA A 89 -6.11 -11.08 2.94
N PHE A 90 -5.25 -10.28 2.32
CA PHE A 90 -5.25 -8.83 2.49
C PHE A 90 -6.54 -8.20 1.94
N GLY A 91 -7.00 -8.63 0.77
CA GLY A 91 -8.24 -8.15 0.16
C GLY A 91 -9.49 -8.49 0.96
N GLU A 92 -9.56 -9.68 1.56
CA GLU A 92 -10.65 -10.08 2.48
C GLU A 92 -10.69 -9.19 3.72
N GLU A 93 -9.53 -8.87 4.31
CA GLU A 93 -9.45 -8.00 5.49
C GLU A 93 -9.77 -6.54 5.18
N LEU A 94 -9.47 -6.07 3.96
CA LEU A 94 -9.96 -4.78 3.47
C LEU A 94 -11.49 -4.78 3.36
N ALA A 95 -12.07 -5.82 2.75
CA ALA A 95 -13.51 -5.95 2.59
C ALA A 95 -14.23 -6.00 3.96
N ALA A 96 -13.66 -6.69 4.94
CA ALA A 96 -14.19 -6.73 6.31
C ALA A 96 -14.26 -5.36 6.99
N ARG A 97 -13.51 -4.36 6.49
CA ARG A 97 -13.48 -2.97 6.99
C ARG A 97 -14.22 -1.99 6.07
N ASN A 98 -15.12 -2.50 5.22
CA ASN A 98 -15.88 -1.72 4.23
C ASN A 98 -14.98 -0.98 3.22
N LEU A 99 -13.81 -1.55 2.91
CA LEU A 99 -12.93 -1.07 1.85
C LEU A 99 -13.02 -2.00 0.65
N ASN A 100 -12.81 -1.44 -0.54
CA ASN A 100 -12.78 -2.20 -1.77
C ASN A 100 -11.63 -3.22 -1.74
N ARG A 101 -11.93 -4.49 -2.05
CA ARG A 101 -10.97 -5.60 -2.05
C ARG A 101 -9.74 -5.36 -2.92
N THR A 102 -9.87 -4.59 -4.00
CA THR A 102 -8.85 -4.46 -5.06
C THR A 102 -8.13 -3.11 -5.01
N THR A 103 -8.82 -2.05 -4.63
CA THR A 103 -8.25 -0.70 -4.57
C THR A 103 -8.03 -0.21 -3.14
N GLY A 104 -8.70 -0.80 -2.15
CA GLY A 104 -8.74 -0.30 -0.77
C GLY A 104 -9.38 1.09 -0.62
N THR A 105 -10.15 1.54 -1.61
CA THR A 105 -10.99 2.73 -1.48
C THR A 105 -12.20 2.44 -0.56
N PRO A 106 -12.70 3.42 0.19
CA PRO A 106 -13.88 3.23 1.03
C PRO A 106 -15.13 2.94 0.20
N LEU A 107 -15.91 1.93 0.60
CA LEU A 107 -17.20 1.60 0.00
C LEU A 107 -18.36 2.35 0.68
N THR A 108 -18.18 2.70 1.95
CA THR A 108 -19.15 3.47 2.75
C THR A 108 -18.51 4.76 3.26
N LYS A 109 -19.33 5.77 3.58
CA LYS A 109 -18.85 7.06 4.10
C LYS A 109 -18.15 6.94 5.46
N ASP A 110 -18.50 5.91 6.23
CA ASP A 110 -17.97 5.67 7.57
C ASP A 110 -16.63 4.90 7.56
N ALA A 111 -16.23 4.35 6.40
CA ALA A 111 -14.98 3.60 6.28
C ALA A 111 -13.77 4.53 6.30
N VAL A 112 -12.74 4.19 7.09
CA VAL A 112 -11.52 4.99 7.19
C VAL A 112 -10.71 4.87 5.90
N PRO A 113 -10.48 5.96 5.15
CA PRO A 113 -9.85 5.88 3.84
C PRO A 113 -8.36 5.56 3.95
N LEU A 114 -7.96 4.42 3.39
CA LEU A 114 -6.56 4.06 3.23
C LEU A 114 -5.99 4.69 1.95
N SER A 115 -4.80 5.28 2.06
CA SER A 115 -4.14 5.93 0.92
C SER A 115 -2.62 5.81 0.93
N GLY A 116 -2.06 5.30 -0.17
CA GLY A 116 -0.61 5.16 -0.37
C GLY A 116 -0.19 3.78 -0.87
N THR A 117 1.04 3.37 -0.56
CA THR A 117 1.60 2.09 -1.02
C THR A 117 2.05 1.21 0.12
N VAL A 118 1.71 -0.08 0.07
CA VAL A 118 2.23 -1.13 0.95
C VAL A 118 3.12 -2.08 0.16
N TYR A 119 4.33 -2.32 0.63
CA TYR A 119 5.16 -3.42 0.17
C TYR A 119 5.13 -4.52 1.21
N PHE A 120 4.82 -5.73 0.78
CA PHE A 120 4.94 -6.94 1.57
C PHE A 120 6.19 -7.71 1.15
N LEU A 121 6.93 -8.22 2.12
CA LEU A 121 8.04 -9.14 1.92
C LEU A 121 7.69 -10.46 2.60
N ILE A 122 7.53 -11.52 1.81
CA ILE A 122 7.18 -12.85 2.32
C ILE A 122 8.34 -13.40 3.17
N ASN A 123 8.02 -13.84 4.40
CA ASN A 123 8.96 -14.50 5.30
C ASN A 123 8.96 -16.02 5.06
N PRO A 124 10.05 -16.75 5.40
CA PRO A 124 10.11 -18.21 5.19
C PRO A 124 8.97 -18.97 5.88
N LYS A 125 8.55 -18.53 7.07
CA LYS A 125 7.44 -19.15 7.82
C LYS A 125 6.09 -19.06 7.10
N PHE A 126 5.90 -18.10 6.18
CA PHE A 126 4.68 -17.99 5.38
C PHE A 126 4.27 -19.30 4.70
N LEU A 127 5.27 -20.09 4.28
CA LEU A 127 5.07 -21.30 3.49
C LEU A 127 4.36 -22.41 4.26
N THR A 128 4.49 -22.41 5.58
CA THR A 128 3.90 -23.42 6.47
C THR A 128 2.68 -22.91 7.22
N LEU A 129 2.39 -21.61 7.16
CA LEU A 129 1.25 -21.02 7.86
C LEU A 129 -0.08 -21.34 7.19
N SER A 130 -1.08 -21.55 8.03
CA SER A 130 -2.47 -21.67 7.60
C SER A 130 -2.97 -20.35 7.00
N TYR A 131 -3.99 -20.43 6.15
CA TYR A 131 -4.60 -19.22 5.59
C TYR A 131 -5.19 -18.31 6.67
N ALA A 132 -5.77 -18.90 7.73
CA ALA A 132 -6.34 -18.15 8.85
C ALA A 132 -5.29 -17.33 9.61
N GLU A 133 -4.08 -17.86 9.80
CA GLU A 133 -2.97 -17.10 10.41
C GLU A 133 -2.48 -15.97 9.51
N ILE A 134 -2.32 -16.22 8.21
CA ILE A 134 -1.95 -15.18 7.24
C ILE A 134 -2.98 -14.05 7.24
N ARG A 135 -4.27 -14.40 7.25
CA ARG A 135 -5.37 -13.43 7.29
C ARG A 135 -5.37 -12.62 8.57
N ARG A 136 -5.10 -13.25 9.73
CA ARG A 136 -4.94 -12.57 11.01
C ARG A 136 -3.80 -11.55 11.00
N ASP A 137 -2.64 -11.93 10.45
CA ASP A 137 -1.50 -11.03 10.29
C ASP A 137 -1.86 -9.84 9.38
N CYS A 138 -2.58 -10.08 8.28
CA CYS A 138 -3.09 -9.02 7.41
C CYS A 138 -4.03 -8.04 8.12
N GLY A 139 -4.99 -8.55 8.91
CA GLY A 139 -5.92 -7.72 9.66
C GLY A 139 -5.18 -6.82 10.65
N THR A 140 -4.23 -7.40 11.39
CA THR A 140 -3.37 -6.65 12.32
C THR A 140 -2.55 -5.58 11.60
N ALA A 141 -2.00 -5.89 10.42
CA ALA A 141 -1.25 -4.93 9.61
C ALA A 141 -2.11 -3.75 9.15
N ILE A 142 -3.34 -4.02 8.71
CA ILE A 142 -4.29 -2.97 8.30
C ILE A 142 -4.64 -2.10 9.50
N ASP A 143 -4.96 -2.67 10.64
CA ASP A 143 -5.29 -1.91 11.85
C ASP A 143 -4.13 -1.02 12.30
N SER A 144 -2.89 -1.49 12.17
CA SER A 144 -1.70 -0.68 12.43
C SER A 144 -1.54 0.46 11.42
N ILE A 145 -1.83 0.23 10.13
CA ILE A 145 -1.79 1.26 9.09
C ILE A 145 -2.87 2.33 9.33
N VAL A 146 -4.11 1.93 9.59
CA VAL A 146 -5.24 2.82 9.88
C VAL A 146 -4.90 3.73 11.07
N ARG A 147 -4.49 3.14 12.20
CA ARG A 147 -4.10 3.89 13.40
C ARG A 147 -3.01 4.94 13.13
N ASN A 148 -2.01 4.60 12.32
CA ASN A 148 -0.94 5.52 11.95
C ASN A 148 -1.37 6.61 10.95
N GLN A 149 -2.39 6.36 10.15
CA GLN A 149 -2.93 7.39 9.27
C GLN A 149 -3.67 8.48 10.06
N ASP A 150 -4.40 8.09 11.11
CA ASP A 150 -5.17 9.00 11.97
C ASP A 150 -4.28 9.78 12.95
N ALA A 151 -3.28 9.14 13.57
CA ALA A 151 -2.37 9.78 14.52
C ALA A 151 -1.58 10.97 13.94
N GLN A 152 -1.46 11.04 12.61
CA GLN A 152 -0.77 12.12 11.88
C GLN A 152 -1.75 13.13 11.23
N GLN A 153 -3.05 13.05 11.50
CA GLN A 153 -4.04 14.07 11.13
C GLN A 153 -4.31 15.23 12.13
N PRO A 154 -3.68 15.36 13.33
CA PRO A 154 -4.15 16.36 14.29
C PRO A 154 -3.83 17.83 13.91
N ASP A 155 -2.94 18.09 12.94
CA ASP A 155 -2.47 19.47 12.69
C ASP A 155 -3.30 20.25 11.65
N ASN A 156 -3.83 19.60 10.61
CA ASN A 156 -4.60 20.31 9.58
C ASN A 156 -6.00 20.72 10.04
N ARG A 157 -6.65 19.96 10.92
CA ARG A 157 -7.95 20.36 11.51
C ARG A 157 -7.79 21.49 12.53
N ARG A 158 -6.65 21.56 13.22
CA ARG A 158 -6.30 22.70 14.09
C ARG A 158 -6.02 23.94 13.25
N ARG A 159 -5.23 23.85 12.18
CA ARG A 159 -5.01 24.97 11.25
C ARG A 159 -6.30 25.44 10.57
N SER A 160 -7.17 24.56 10.10
CA SER A 160 -8.44 25.00 9.48
C SER A 160 -9.38 25.64 10.48
N ARG A 161 -9.47 25.12 11.72
CA ARG A 161 -10.26 25.74 12.79
C ARG A 161 -9.66 27.06 13.28
N VAL A 162 -8.33 27.16 13.34
CA VAL A 162 -7.63 28.41 13.67
C VAL A 162 -7.82 29.43 12.54
N LEU A 163 -7.71 29.04 11.28
CA LEU A 163 -7.91 29.94 10.14
C LEU A 163 -9.39 30.35 9.95
N GLN A 164 -10.35 29.47 10.27
CA GLN A 164 -11.77 29.81 10.36
C GLN A 164 -12.06 30.72 11.57
N ALA A 165 -11.45 30.45 12.74
CA ALA A 165 -11.59 31.29 13.93
C ALA A 165 -10.91 32.66 13.77
N LEU A 166 -9.90 32.77 12.90
CA LEU A 166 -9.21 34.02 12.54
C LEU A 166 -9.87 34.75 11.35
N GLY A 167 -10.98 34.25 10.80
CA GLY A 167 -11.71 34.94 9.72
C GLY A 167 -10.98 34.98 8.36
N VAL A 168 -9.98 34.13 8.13
CA VAL A 168 -9.12 34.19 6.92
C VAL A 168 -9.73 33.42 5.72
N LEU A 169 -10.76 32.62 5.96
CA LEU A 169 -11.48 31.88 4.92
C LEU A 169 -12.91 32.43 4.80
N GLU A 170 -13.04 33.64 4.28
CA GLU A 170 -14.33 34.11 3.77
C GLU A 170 -14.55 33.53 2.37
N GLY A 171 -15.71 32.89 2.20
CA GLY A 171 -16.12 32.30 0.94
C GLY A 171 -16.30 33.38 -0.12
N HIS A 172 -15.61 33.23 -1.23
CA HIS A 172 -16.11 33.75 -2.49
C HIS A 172 -17.11 32.73 -3.04
N GLU A 173 -18.38 33.12 -3.01
CA GLU A 173 -19.48 32.50 -3.76
C GLU A 173 -19.17 32.36 -5.26
#